data_AF-A0A182T6Y6-F1
#
_entry.id   AF-A0A182T6Y6-F1
#
_cell.length_a   1.000
_cell.length_b   1.000
_cell.length_c   1.000
_cell.angle_alpha   90.00
_cell.angle_beta   90.00
_cell.angle_gamma   90.00
#
_symmetry.space_group_name_H-M   'P 1'
#
loop_
_entity.id
_entity.type
_entity.pdbx_description
1 polymer ?
#
loop_
_entity_poly.entity_id
_entity_poly.type
_entity_poly.pdbx_seq_one_letter_code
_entity_poly.pdbx_strand_id
1 'polypeptide(L)'
;MAVFPDVVRDLTAYASKYDKNVATKWFVKALQYNVPQGKKNRGLACVLAYRMLARPEELTPENIRRAQYLGWAIEMLHSMFLIMDDVMDGSVTRRGQPCWHTLDDVKLAGVNDGIMIEAAISNLIKTQYGNEPYYPRLLELFNDMKFITTIGQSLDLRSAKLDVTDYTM
;
A
#
# COMPACT_ATOMS: atom_id res chain seq x y z
N MET A 1 -0.99 10.30 -11.04
CA MET A 1 -0.98 8.85 -10.77
C MET A 1 -0.56 8.02 -11.99
N ALA A 2 0.00 8.59 -13.06
CA ALA A 2 0.38 7.83 -14.26
C ALA A 2 1.69 7.03 -14.08
N VAL A 3 2.45 7.30 -13.02
CA VAL A 3 3.79 6.74 -12.76
C VAL A 3 3.78 5.35 -12.11
N PHE A 4 2.64 4.66 -12.04
CA PHE A 4 2.60 3.31 -11.48
C PHE A 4 3.53 2.31 -12.17
N PRO A 5 3.65 2.31 -13.52
CA PRO A 5 4.61 1.46 -14.20
C PRO A 5 6.06 1.73 -13.76
N ASP A 6 6.40 2.99 -13.47
CA ASP A 6 7.72 3.36 -12.95
C ASP A 6 7.93 2.82 -11.52
N VAL A 7 6.91 2.92 -10.65
CA VAL A 7 6.95 2.34 -9.30
C VAL A 7 7.18 0.83 -9.37
N VAL A 8 6.44 0.12 -10.22
CA VAL A 8 6.62 -1.33 -10.42
C VAL A 8 8.02 -1.65 -10.94
N ARG A 9 8.52 -0.91 -11.93
CA ARG A 9 9.89 -1.08 -12.46
C ARG A 9 10.94 -0.92 -11.36
N ASP A 10 10.85 0.15 -10.58
CA ASP A 10 11.85 0.48 -9.56
C ASP A 10 11.84 -0.58 -8.43
N LEU A 11 10.65 -1.04 -8.02
CA LEU A 11 10.50 -2.12 -7.04
C LEU A 11 10.93 -3.49 -7.58
N THR A 12 10.72 -3.75 -8.88
CA THR A 12 11.24 -4.96 -9.55
C THR A 12 12.76 -4.97 -9.52
N ALA A 13 13.40 -3.84 -9.81
CA ALA A 13 14.86 -3.70 -9.76
C ALA A 13 15.38 -3.89 -8.33
N TYR A 14 14.64 -3.44 -7.31
CA TYR A 14 14.98 -3.68 -5.91
C TYR A 14 14.88 -5.17 -5.53
N ALA A 15 13.76 -5.83 -5.87
CA ALA A 15 13.56 -7.25 -5.57
C ALA A 15 14.57 -8.15 -6.32
N SER A 16 14.96 -7.76 -7.54
CA SER A 16 15.96 -8.46 -8.37
C SER A 16 17.36 -8.57 -7.75
N LYS A 17 17.64 -7.78 -6.71
CA LYS A 17 18.89 -7.90 -5.93
C LYS A 17 18.92 -9.18 -5.09
N TYR A 18 17.75 -9.72 -4.74
CA TYR A 18 17.60 -10.86 -3.84
C TYR A 18 17.14 -12.12 -4.58
N ASP A 19 16.30 -11.97 -5.61
CA ASP A 19 15.94 -13.05 -6.55
C ASP A 19 15.55 -12.44 -7.89
N LYS A 20 16.06 -12.97 -9.02
CA LYS A 20 15.75 -12.43 -10.36
C LYS A 20 14.56 -13.12 -11.05
N ASN A 21 14.07 -14.22 -10.49
CA ASN A 21 13.21 -15.13 -11.21
C ASN A 21 11.88 -15.34 -10.50
N VAL A 22 11.84 -16.14 -9.44
CA VAL A 22 10.60 -16.69 -8.90
C VAL A 22 9.87 -15.64 -8.06
N ALA A 23 10.48 -15.18 -6.98
CA ALA A 23 9.90 -14.24 -6.04
C ALA A 23 9.69 -12.86 -6.67
N THR A 24 10.62 -12.39 -7.50
CA THR A 24 10.46 -11.09 -8.16
C THR A 24 9.30 -11.08 -9.16
N LYS A 25 9.16 -12.12 -10.01
CA LYS A 25 8.01 -12.19 -10.93
C LYS A 25 6.69 -12.30 -10.17
N TRP A 26 6.68 -13.08 -9.08
CA TRP A 26 5.49 -13.21 -8.24
C TRP A 26 5.10 -11.89 -7.58
N PHE A 27 6.07 -11.19 -7.00
CA PHE A 27 5.86 -9.89 -6.39
C PHE A 27 5.30 -8.86 -7.39
N VAL A 28 5.81 -8.85 -8.62
CA VAL A 28 5.26 -7.99 -9.69
C VAL A 28 3.81 -8.33 -9.99
N LYS A 29 3.46 -9.62 -10.09
CA LYS A 29 2.07 -10.07 -10.25
C LYS A 29 1.19 -9.58 -9.09
N ALA A 30 1.64 -9.75 -7.85
CA ALA A 30 0.91 -9.31 -6.66
C ALA A 30 0.68 -7.79 -6.65
N LEU A 31 1.69 -6.99 -7.00
CA LEU A 31 1.57 -5.53 -7.12
C LEU A 31 0.53 -5.14 -8.18
N GLN A 32 0.66 -5.69 -9.39
CA GLN A 32 -0.19 -5.33 -10.52
C GLN A 32 -1.65 -5.77 -10.33
N TYR A 33 -1.88 -6.89 -9.65
CA TYR A 33 -3.22 -7.37 -9.36
C TYR A 33 -3.95 -6.49 -8.33
N ASN A 34 -3.25 -6.12 -7.25
CA ASN A 34 -3.89 -5.54 -6.07
C ASN A 34 -3.87 -4.00 -6.04
N VAL A 35 -2.73 -3.38 -6.40
CA VAL A 35 -2.47 -1.96 -6.14
C VAL A 35 -3.16 -0.99 -7.11
N PRO A 36 -3.12 -1.17 -8.44
CA PRO A 36 -3.63 -0.18 -9.38
C PRO A 36 -5.15 -0.22 -9.53
N GLN A 37 -5.87 -0.96 -8.68
CA GLN A 37 -7.32 -1.07 -8.75
C GLN A 37 -8.03 0.08 -8.01
N GLY A 38 -9.36 0.10 -8.06
CA GLY A 38 -10.18 1.05 -7.31
C GLY A 38 -10.02 2.52 -7.73
N LYS A 39 -10.52 3.44 -6.89
CA LYS A 39 -10.66 4.86 -7.21
C LYS A 39 -9.37 5.69 -7.04
N LYS A 40 -8.39 5.17 -6.29
CA LYS A 40 -7.09 5.83 -5.97
C LYS A 40 -7.24 7.18 -5.26
N ASN A 41 -8.36 7.39 -4.55
CA ASN A 41 -8.67 8.66 -3.90
C ASN A 41 -7.61 9.06 -2.86
N ARG A 42 -6.99 8.09 -2.15
CA ARG A 42 -6.01 8.38 -1.10
C ARG A 42 -4.71 8.90 -1.72
N GLY A 43 -4.23 8.21 -2.75
CA GLY A 43 -3.05 8.63 -3.51
C GLY A 43 -3.28 9.95 -4.26
N LEU A 44 -4.46 10.13 -4.88
CA LEU A 44 -4.82 11.39 -5.54
C LEU A 44 -4.91 12.56 -4.56
N ALA A 45 -5.51 12.35 -3.38
CA ALA A 45 -5.60 13.37 -2.34
C ALA A 45 -4.20 13.85 -1.90
N CYS A 46 -3.24 12.94 -1.74
CA CYS A 46 -1.85 13.30 -1.43
C CYS A 46 -1.23 14.21 -2.50
N VAL A 47 -1.40 13.85 -3.79
CA VAL A 47 -0.87 14.64 -4.90
C VAL A 47 -1.55 16.01 -5.01
N LEU A 48 -2.86 16.07 -4.80
CA LEU A 48 -3.62 17.33 -4.82
C LEU A 48 -3.23 18.23 -3.65
N ALA A 49 -3.10 17.67 -2.44
CA ALA A 49 -2.62 18.41 -1.28
C ALA A 49 -1.23 19.01 -1.54
N TYR A 50 -0.30 18.24 -2.12
CA TYR A 50 1.00 18.77 -2.52
C TYR A 50 0.87 19.95 -3.49
N ARG A 51 0.06 19.83 -4.53
CA ARG A 51 -0.15 20.91 -5.51
C ARG A 51 -0.77 22.17 -4.92
N MET A 52 -1.60 22.04 -3.89
CA MET A 52 -2.28 23.15 -3.24
C MET A 52 -1.40 23.86 -2.20
N LEU A 53 -0.51 23.12 -1.54
CA LEU A 53 0.27 23.63 -0.40
C LEU A 53 1.72 23.99 -0.77
N ALA A 54 2.29 23.39 -1.82
CA ALA A 54 3.64 23.69 -2.25
C ALA A 54 3.76 25.09 -2.85
N ARG A 55 4.93 25.70 -2.70
CA ARG A 55 5.20 27.01 -3.32
C ARG A 55 5.26 26.88 -4.84
N PRO A 56 4.92 27.92 -5.62
CA PRO A 56 4.93 27.85 -7.09
C PRO A 56 6.24 27.33 -7.69
N GLU A 57 7.37 27.73 -7.13
CA GLU A 57 8.71 27.29 -7.55
C GLU A 57 9.00 25.81 -7.26
N GLU A 58 8.27 25.20 -6.31
CA GLU A 58 8.40 23.79 -5.96
C GLU A 58 7.54 22.88 -6.84
N LEU A 59 6.59 23.44 -7.61
CA LEU A 59 5.71 22.71 -8.54
C LEU A 59 6.43 22.25 -9.83
N THR A 60 7.66 21.76 -9.67
CA THR A 60 8.46 21.18 -10.75
C THR A 60 7.90 19.81 -11.17
N PRO A 61 8.13 19.38 -12.41
CA PRO A 61 7.74 18.04 -12.85
C PRO A 61 8.29 16.93 -11.95
N GLU A 62 9.52 17.07 -11.45
CA GLU A 62 10.15 16.08 -10.58
C GLU A 62 9.49 16.03 -9.21
N ASN A 63 9.21 17.17 -8.57
CA ASN A 63 8.54 17.15 -7.27
C ASN A 63 7.10 16.62 -7.36
N ILE A 64 6.39 16.94 -8.45
CA ILE A 64 5.09 16.34 -8.74
C ILE A 64 5.23 14.82 -8.92
N ARG A 65 6.27 14.35 -9.63
CA ARG A 65 6.56 12.91 -9.78
C ARG A 65 6.77 12.25 -8.43
N ARG A 66 7.58 12.85 -7.55
CA ARG A 66 7.81 12.38 -6.17
C ARG A 66 6.50 12.33 -5.39
N ALA A 67 5.68 13.37 -5.41
CA ALA A 67 4.36 13.36 -4.77
C ALA A 67 3.46 12.22 -5.29
N GLN A 68 3.55 11.88 -6.58
CA GLN A 68 2.83 10.71 -7.12
C GLN A 68 3.41 9.38 -6.62
N TYR A 69 4.72 9.27 -6.42
CA TYR A 69 5.33 8.10 -5.78
C TYR A 69 4.85 7.93 -4.33
N LEU A 70 4.77 9.03 -3.57
CA LEU A 70 4.20 9.01 -2.23
C LEU A 70 2.71 8.62 -2.24
N GLY A 71 1.94 9.15 -3.20
CA GLY A 71 0.56 8.73 -3.42
C GLY A 71 0.42 7.23 -3.70
N TRP A 72 1.34 6.64 -4.47
CA TRP A 72 1.39 5.20 -4.71
C TRP A 72 1.82 4.41 -3.48
N ALA A 73 2.74 4.91 -2.66
CA ALA A 73 3.08 4.29 -1.37
C ALA A 73 1.85 4.18 -0.45
N ILE A 74 0.97 5.19 -0.45
CA ILE A 74 -0.30 5.18 0.29
C ILE A 74 -1.28 4.14 -0.28
N GLU A 75 -1.41 4.06 -1.60
CA GLU A 75 -2.28 3.05 -2.24
C GLU A 75 -1.74 1.62 -2.06
N MET A 76 -0.41 1.44 -2.03
CA MET A 76 0.23 0.18 -1.67
C MET A 76 -0.08 -0.21 -0.22
N LEU A 77 0.01 0.73 0.73
CA LEU A 77 -0.32 0.49 2.13
C LEU A 77 -1.78 0.04 2.29
N HIS A 78 -2.70 0.74 1.64
CA HIS A 78 -4.11 0.37 1.65
C HIS A 78 -4.34 -1.01 1.00
N SER A 79 -3.64 -1.32 -0.09
CA SER A 79 -3.79 -2.60 -0.79
C SER A 79 -3.25 -3.77 0.04
N MET A 80 -2.15 -3.58 0.76
CA MET A 80 -1.67 -4.54 1.77
C MET A 80 -2.77 -4.86 2.78
N PHE A 81 -3.40 -3.83 3.36
CA PHE A 81 -4.48 -4.06 4.33
C PHE A 81 -5.66 -4.80 3.72
N LEU A 82 -6.07 -4.47 2.49
CA LEU A 82 -7.17 -5.18 1.82
C LEU A 82 -6.84 -6.66 1.55
N ILE A 83 -5.60 -7.01 1.21
CA ILE A 83 -5.20 -8.41 1.04
C ILE A 83 -5.40 -9.18 2.35
N MET A 84 -4.98 -8.60 3.47
CA MET A 84 -5.10 -9.22 4.79
C MET A 84 -6.56 -9.27 5.25
N ASP A 85 -7.30 -8.17 5.08
CA ASP A 85 -8.72 -8.02 5.39
C ASP A 85 -9.56 -9.07 4.68
N ASP A 86 -9.36 -9.22 3.36
CA ASP A 86 -10.08 -10.21 2.56
C ASP A 86 -9.85 -11.63 3.11
N VAL A 87 -8.65 -11.96 3.59
CA VAL A 87 -8.34 -13.26 4.22
C VAL A 87 -9.05 -13.40 5.57
N MET A 88 -8.98 -12.38 6.44
CA MET A 88 -9.57 -12.42 7.78
C MET A 88 -11.10 -12.55 7.71
N ASP A 89 -11.73 -11.92 6.72
CA ASP A 89 -13.19 -11.89 6.55
C ASP A 89 -13.71 -13.02 5.65
N GLY A 90 -12.83 -13.79 5.01
CA GLY A 90 -13.22 -14.80 4.02
C GLY A 90 -13.92 -14.20 2.80
N SER A 91 -13.56 -12.96 2.43
CA SER A 91 -14.16 -12.25 1.30
C SER A 91 -13.83 -12.91 -0.04
N VAL A 92 -14.83 -13.01 -0.93
CA VAL A 92 -14.65 -13.70 -2.22
C VAL A 92 -14.28 -12.78 -3.39
N THR A 93 -14.73 -11.52 -3.34
CA THR A 93 -14.52 -10.54 -4.41
C THR A 93 -14.16 -9.16 -3.87
N ARG A 94 -13.23 -8.48 -4.55
CA ARG A 94 -12.81 -7.10 -4.25
C ARG A 94 -12.65 -6.32 -5.55
N ARG A 95 -13.27 -5.14 -5.63
CA ARG A 95 -13.14 -4.22 -6.80
C ARG A 95 -13.48 -4.89 -8.15
N GLY A 96 -14.46 -5.80 -8.16
CA GLY A 96 -14.93 -6.48 -9.37
C GLY A 96 -14.08 -7.68 -9.83
N GLN A 97 -13.09 -8.10 -9.03
CA GLN A 97 -12.26 -9.28 -9.30
C GLN A 97 -12.22 -10.21 -8.06
N PRO A 98 -11.84 -11.48 -8.21
CA PRO A 98 -11.63 -12.37 -7.06
C PRO A 98 -10.63 -11.78 -6.06
N CYS A 99 -10.89 -11.95 -4.76
CA CYS A 99 -9.92 -11.58 -3.73
C CYS A 99 -8.59 -12.33 -3.93
N TRP A 100 -7.46 -11.71 -3.60
CA TRP A 100 -6.13 -12.29 -3.90
C TRP A 100 -5.98 -13.72 -3.35
N HIS A 101 -6.42 -13.95 -2.12
CA HIS A 101 -6.32 -15.25 -1.46
C HIS A 101 -7.26 -16.33 -2.02
N THR A 102 -8.22 -15.99 -2.88
CA THR A 102 -9.13 -17.00 -3.44
C THR A 102 -8.55 -17.67 -4.69
N LEU A 103 -7.55 -17.04 -5.33
CA LEU A 103 -6.86 -17.59 -6.50
C LEU A 103 -6.14 -18.90 -6.15
N ASP A 104 -6.17 -19.86 -7.07
CA ASP A 104 -5.66 -21.22 -6.83
C ASP A 104 -4.16 -21.28 -6.59
N ASP A 105 -3.40 -20.41 -7.24
CA ASP A 105 -1.95 -20.31 -7.08
C ASP A 105 -1.51 -19.38 -5.95
N VAL A 106 -2.45 -18.77 -5.20
CA VAL A 106 -2.17 -17.84 -4.10
C VAL A 106 -2.57 -18.42 -2.74
N LYS A 107 -3.87 -18.65 -2.49
CA LYS A 107 -4.40 -19.09 -1.19
C LYS A 107 -3.80 -18.28 -0.02
N LEU A 108 -3.38 -18.96 1.06
CA LEU A 108 -2.79 -18.31 2.23
C LEU A 108 -1.38 -17.74 1.97
N ALA A 109 -0.71 -18.08 0.86
CA ALA A 109 0.55 -17.44 0.50
C ALA A 109 0.36 -15.94 0.22
N GLY A 110 -0.88 -15.50 -0.08
CA GLY A 110 -1.24 -14.08 -0.19
C GLY A 110 -0.93 -13.25 1.06
N VAL A 111 -0.85 -13.87 2.25
CA VAL A 111 -0.40 -13.19 3.48
C VAL A 111 1.04 -12.70 3.32
N ASN A 112 1.93 -13.56 2.80
CA ASN A 112 3.31 -13.16 2.53
C ASN A 112 3.37 -12.05 1.48
N ASP A 113 2.53 -12.09 0.45
CA ASP A 113 2.50 -11.06 -0.59
C ASP A 113 2.11 -9.68 -0.02
N GLY A 114 1.19 -9.64 0.94
CA GLY A 114 0.87 -8.41 1.70
C GLY A 114 2.09 -7.87 2.47
N ILE A 115 2.85 -8.74 3.14
CA ILE A 115 4.09 -8.39 3.87
C ILE A 115 5.16 -7.88 2.89
N MET A 116 5.30 -8.50 1.72
CA MET A 116 6.24 -8.05 0.69
C MET A 116 5.89 -6.64 0.19
N ILE A 117 4.60 -6.34 -0.02
CA ILE A 117 4.14 -5.00 -0.39
C ILE A 117 4.45 -4.00 0.71
N GLU A 118 4.25 -4.35 1.99
CA GLU A 118 4.64 -3.51 3.12
C GLU A 118 6.14 -3.16 3.10
N ALA A 119 6.99 -4.18 2.99
CA ALA A 119 8.44 -4.02 3.00
C ALA A 119 8.91 -3.15 1.82
N ALA A 120 8.25 -3.28 0.66
CA ALA A 120 8.52 -2.49 -0.53
C ALA A 120 8.20 -0.99 -0.35
N ILE A 121 7.20 -0.63 0.47
CA ILE A 121 6.87 0.77 0.76
C ILE A 121 8.06 1.48 1.43
N SER A 122 8.67 0.86 2.43
CA SER A 122 9.84 1.41 3.12
C SER A 122 11.00 1.65 2.15
N ASN A 123 11.22 0.73 1.19
CA ASN A 123 12.22 0.93 0.14
C ASN A 123 11.85 2.09 -0.79
N LEU A 124 10.59 2.17 -1.23
CA LEU A 124 10.12 3.21 -2.13
C LEU A 124 10.30 4.60 -1.50
N ILE A 125 9.92 4.74 -0.23
CA ILE A 125 10.08 5.99 0.53
C ILE A 125 11.58 6.32 0.68
N LYS A 126 12.41 5.36 1.05
CA LYS A 126 13.87 5.56 1.17
C LYS A 126 14.50 6.01 -0.13
N THR A 127 14.14 5.41 -1.26
CA THR A 127 14.69 5.77 -2.57
C THR A 127 14.28 7.19 -2.99
N GLN A 128 13.02 7.60 -2.75
CA GLN A 128 12.52 8.91 -3.19
C GLN A 128 12.82 10.05 -2.21
N TYR A 129 12.96 9.76 -0.92
CA TYR A 129 13.02 10.76 0.13
C TYR A 129 14.19 10.59 1.10
N GLY A 130 15.01 9.54 0.99
CA GLY A 130 16.02 9.20 2.01
C GLY A 130 17.09 10.27 2.30
N ASN A 131 17.29 11.22 1.37
CA ASN A 131 18.22 12.34 1.55
C ASN A 131 17.52 13.62 2.07
N GLU A 132 16.21 13.59 2.25
CA GLU A 132 15.44 14.73 2.73
C GLU A 132 15.47 14.81 4.26
N PRO A 133 15.53 16.01 4.84
CA PRO A 133 15.56 16.17 6.29
C PRO A 133 14.30 15.63 7.00
N TYR A 134 13.17 15.53 6.28
CA TYR A 134 11.89 15.03 6.81
C TYR A 134 11.68 13.52 6.62
N TYR A 135 12.65 12.78 6.05
CA TYR A 135 12.53 11.35 5.82
C TYR A 135 12.21 10.51 7.08
N PRO A 136 12.87 10.73 8.24
CA PRO A 136 12.55 9.98 9.46
C PRO A 136 11.08 10.15 9.86
N ARG A 137 10.59 11.40 9.85
CA ARG A 137 9.20 11.73 10.16
C ARG A 137 8.22 11.09 9.16
N LEU A 138 8.59 11.00 7.89
CA LEU A 138 7.78 10.35 6.88
C LEU A 138 7.65 8.85 7.15
N LEU A 139 8.74 8.17 7.52
CA LEU A 139 8.69 6.75 7.90
C LEU A 139 7.89 6.51 9.19
N GLU A 140 8.10 7.34 10.21
CA GLU A 140 7.34 7.30 11.47
C GLU A 140 5.83 7.41 11.18
N LEU A 141 5.43 8.37 10.33
CA LEU A 141 4.03 8.53 9.95
C LEU A 141 3.44 7.27 9.29
N PHE A 142 4.17 6.61 8.38
CA PHE A 142 3.70 5.35 7.79
C PHE A 142 3.56 4.24 8.83
N ASN A 143 4.46 4.17 9.81
CA ASN A 143 4.41 3.20 10.89
C ASN A 143 3.26 3.48 11.86
N ASP A 144 3.03 4.74 12.23
CA ASP A 144 1.91 5.15 13.09
C ASP A 144 0.58 4.86 12.41
N MET A 145 0.43 5.20 11.13
CA MET A 145 -0.79 4.91 10.37
C MET A 145 -1.03 3.41 10.23
N LYS A 146 0.02 2.60 10.03
CA LYS A 146 -0.08 1.14 10.10
C LYS A 146 -0.60 0.68 11.45
N PHE A 147 0.03 1.13 12.53
CA PHE A 147 -0.30 0.72 13.88
C PHE A 147 -1.75 1.08 14.24
N ILE A 148 -2.16 2.33 14.01
CA ILE A 148 -3.55 2.78 14.24
C ILE A 148 -4.53 1.94 13.43
N THR A 149 -4.23 1.65 12.17
CA THR A 149 -5.11 0.82 11.32
C THR A 149 -5.21 -0.61 11.87
N THR A 150 -4.10 -1.21 12.32
CA THR A 150 -4.12 -2.56 12.92
C THR A 150 -4.85 -2.61 14.27
N ILE A 151 -4.80 -1.55 15.07
CA ILE A 151 -5.62 -1.42 16.27
C ILE A 151 -7.10 -1.38 15.88
N GLY A 152 -7.46 -0.58 14.86
CA GLY A 152 -8.81 -0.54 14.29
C GLY A 152 -9.30 -1.92 13.83
N GLN A 153 -8.47 -2.67 13.10
CA GLN A 153 -8.81 -4.03 12.67
C GLN A 153 -8.99 -4.98 13.86
N SER A 154 -8.13 -4.89 14.88
CA SER A 154 -8.26 -5.70 16.10
C SER A 154 -9.57 -5.40 16.84
N LEU A 155 -9.99 -4.12 16.87
CA LEU A 155 -11.29 -3.74 17.42
C LEU A 155 -12.42 -4.36 16.60
N ASP A 156 -12.40 -4.19 15.27
CA ASP A 156 -13.41 -4.74 14.36
C ASP A 156 -13.60 -6.26 14.55
N LEU A 157 -12.52 -7.04 14.48
CA LEU A 157 -12.56 -8.51 14.62
C LEU A 157 -13.05 -8.99 16.00
N ARG A 158 -12.78 -8.22 17.06
CA ARG A 158 -13.22 -8.56 18.42
C ARG A 158 -14.67 -8.17 18.63
N SER A 159 -15.04 -6.98 18.19
CA SER A 159 -16.40 -6.46 18.26
C SER A 159 -17.37 -7.31 17.44
N ALA A 160 -16.95 -7.84 16.28
CA ALA A 160 -17.77 -8.75 15.47
C ALA A 160 -18.24 -10.04 16.20
N LYS A 161 -17.69 -10.33 17.40
CA LYS A 161 -18.05 -11.48 18.24
C LYS A 161 -18.86 -11.10 19.49
N LEU A 162 -19.07 -9.81 19.74
CA LEU A 162 -19.84 -9.33 20.89
C LEU A 162 -21.34 -9.42 20.62
N ASP A 163 -22.14 -9.54 21.68
CA ASP A 163 -23.59 -9.40 21.54
C ASP A 163 -23.93 -7.91 21.31
N VAL A 164 -25.03 -7.63 20.60
CA VAL A 164 -25.51 -6.26 20.40
C VAL A 164 -25.78 -5.56 21.74
N THR A 165 -26.10 -6.30 22.80
CA THR A 165 -26.30 -5.76 24.16
C THR A 165 -25.02 -5.30 24.86
N ASP A 166 -23.85 -5.72 24.39
CA ASP A 166 -22.56 -5.36 24.99
C ASP A 166 -22.07 -3.98 24.50
N TYR A 167 -22.73 -3.39 23.52
CA TYR A 167 -22.42 -2.05 23.01
C TYR A 167 -23.13 -0.98 23.86
N THR A 168 -22.36 -0.13 24.52
CA THR A 168 -22.89 1.07 25.19
C THR A 168 -22.85 2.26 24.24
N MET A 169 -23.95 3.02 24.16
CA MET A 169 -23.96 4.35 23.51
C MET A 169 -23.10 5.36 24.26
#